data_AF-A0A3C0QUX6-F1
#
_entry.id   AF-A0A3C0QUX6-F1
#
_cell.length_a   1.000
_cell.length_b   1.000
_cell.length_c   1.000
_cell.angle_alpha   90.00
_cell.angle_beta   90.00
_cell.angle_gamma   90.00
#
_symmetry.space_group_name_H-M   'P 1'
#
loop_
_entity.id
_entity.type
_entity.pdbx_description
1 polymer ?
#
loop_
_entity_poly.entity_id
_entity_poly.type
_entity_poly.pdbx_seq_one_letter_code
_entity_poly.pdbx_strand_id
1 'polypeptide(L)'
;MTENELSKVVFDAALKVHQNLGPGLLESAYEECLFYELNKTGLFVQKQKPLPLIYEEVKLEVGYRVDLMLENKLIVEVKAIDALNDVHLAQVLTYLKLSGCKLGLLINFNVTMIKNGVKRVVKDL
;
A
#
# COMPACT_ATOMS: atom_id res chain seq x y z
N MET A 1 8.58 14.13 -7.38
CA MET A 1 7.92 13.06 -8.15
C MET A 1 6.40 13.19 -8.03
N THR A 2 5.70 12.84 -9.11
CA THR A 2 4.25 12.69 -9.20
C THR A 2 3.81 11.33 -8.64
N GLU A 3 2.53 11.18 -8.31
CA GLU A 3 1.93 9.93 -7.85
C GLU A 3 2.12 8.80 -8.87
N ASN A 4 2.09 9.12 -10.18
CA ASN A 4 2.31 8.15 -11.24
C ASN A 4 3.76 7.65 -11.28
N GLU A 5 4.74 8.54 -11.14
CA GLU A 5 6.15 8.16 -11.06
C GLU A 5 6.41 7.30 -9.82
N LEU A 6 5.86 7.70 -8.66
CA LEU A 6 5.96 6.91 -7.43
C LEU A 6 5.35 5.52 -7.59
N SER A 7 4.18 5.43 -8.23
CA SER A 7 3.52 4.14 -8.44
C SER A 7 4.32 3.18 -9.32
N LYS A 8 5.09 3.71 -10.29
CA LYS A 8 6.00 2.91 -11.11
C LYS A 8 7.16 2.37 -10.26
N VAL A 9 7.75 3.20 -9.40
CA VAL A 9 8.80 2.76 -8.46
C VAL A 9 8.29 1.65 -7.54
N VAL A 10 7.08 1.79 -6.99
CA VAL A 10 6.47 0.74 -6.16
C VAL A 10 6.24 -0.54 -6.95
N PHE A 11 5.73 -0.43 -8.18
CA PHE A 11 5.53 -1.60 -9.03
C PHE A 11 6.84 -2.35 -9.31
N ASP A 12 7.90 -1.62 -9.66
CA ASP A 12 9.21 -2.21 -9.96
C ASP A 12 9.81 -2.90 -8.71
N ALA A 13 9.64 -2.29 -7.54
CA ALA A 13 10.03 -2.88 -6.26
C ALA A 13 9.23 -4.15 -5.93
N ALA A 14 7.89 -4.11 -6.07
CA ALA A 14 7.02 -5.25 -5.84
C ALA A 14 7.31 -6.40 -6.84
N LEU A 15 7.58 -6.07 -8.10
CA LEU A 15 7.99 -7.04 -9.11
C LEU A 15 9.28 -7.75 -8.73
N LYS A 16 10.29 -7.00 -8.28
CA LYS A 16 11.55 -7.58 -7.81
C LYS A 16 11.34 -8.50 -6.61
N VAL A 17 10.54 -8.09 -5.62
CA VAL A 17 10.22 -8.94 -4.46
C VAL A 17 9.52 -10.23 -4.91
N HIS A 18 8.50 -10.13 -5.76
CA HIS A 18 7.74 -11.27 -6.26
C HIS A 18 8.60 -12.23 -7.10
N GLN A 19 9.50 -11.72 -7.94
CA GLN A 19 10.44 -12.56 -8.72
C GLN A 19 11.42 -13.35 -7.86
N ASN A 20 11.85 -12.80 -6.74
CA ASN A 20 12.82 -13.47 -5.86
C ASN A 20 12.16 -14.46 -4.91
N LEU A 21 10.94 -14.18 -4.45
CA LEU A 21 10.29 -14.94 -3.38
C LEU A 21 9.14 -15.82 -3.84
N GLY A 22 8.52 -15.49 -4.98
CA GLY A 22 7.27 -16.11 -5.42
C GLY A 22 6.09 -15.82 -4.47
N PRO A 23 4.91 -16.41 -4.74
CA PRO A 23 3.76 -16.37 -3.84
C PRO A 23 3.90 -17.35 -2.66
N GLY A 24 3.10 -17.18 -1.60
CA GLY A 24 2.96 -18.14 -0.49
C GLY A 24 3.57 -17.70 0.84
N LEU A 25 4.14 -16.49 0.93
CA LEU A 25 4.61 -15.93 2.20
C LEU A 25 3.50 -15.17 2.93
N LEU A 26 3.74 -14.86 4.20
CA LEU A 26 2.88 -14.00 5.01
C LEU A 26 2.88 -12.56 4.46
N GLU A 27 1.76 -11.87 4.62
CA GLU A 27 1.60 -10.45 4.26
C GLU A 27 2.70 -9.56 4.86
N SER A 28 3.02 -9.75 6.14
CA SER A 28 4.07 -9.02 6.85
C SER A 28 5.47 -9.26 6.27
N ALA A 29 5.73 -10.44 5.70
CA ALA A 29 7.02 -10.70 5.04
C ALA A 29 7.14 -9.90 3.74
N TYR A 30 6.07 -9.84 2.93
CA TYR A 30 6.07 -9.02 1.72
C TYR A 30 6.16 -7.53 2.02
N GLU A 31 5.47 -7.06 3.05
CA GLU A 31 5.57 -5.68 3.51
C GLU A 31 7.00 -5.30 3.86
N GLU A 32 7.70 -6.12 4.65
CA GLU A 32 9.09 -5.85 5.03
C GLU A 32 10.04 -5.86 3.82
N CYS A 33 9.90 -6.83 2.93
CA CYS A 33 10.70 -6.88 1.71
C CYS A 33 10.44 -5.68 0.80
N LEU A 34 9.18 -5.27 0.64
CA LEU A 34 8.81 -4.13 -0.17
C LEU A 34 9.33 -2.83 0.44
N PHE A 35 9.19 -2.64 1.76
CA PHE A 35 9.77 -1.52 2.48
C PHE A 35 11.28 -1.45 2.29
N TYR A 36 11.98 -2.59 2.41
CA TYR A 36 13.42 -2.66 2.18
C TYR A 36 13.83 -2.24 0.76
N GLU A 37 13.14 -2.75 -0.27
CA GLU A 37 13.41 -2.35 -1.66
C GLU A 37 13.15 -0.87 -1.89
N LEU A 38 12.08 -0.32 -1.33
CA LEU A 38 11.71 1.08 -1.49
C LEU A 38 12.67 2.03 -0.75
N ASN A 39 13.17 1.69 0.44
CA ASN A 39 14.14 2.55 1.14
C ASN A 39 15.45 2.75 0.36
N LYS A 40 15.87 1.75 -0.43
CA LYS A 40 17.08 1.86 -1.26
C LYS A 40 16.95 2.89 -2.38
N THR A 41 15.74 3.35 -2.69
CA THR A 41 15.51 4.38 -3.71
C THR A 41 15.81 5.79 -3.21
N GLY A 42 16.02 5.98 -1.90
CA GLY A 42 16.21 7.30 -1.29
C GLY A 42 14.90 8.09 -1.10
N LEU A 43 13.75 7.51 -1.43
CA LEU A 43 12.44 8.11 -1.17
C LEU A 43 12.12 8.13 0.34
N PHE A 44 11.34 9.11 0.76
CA PHE A 44 10.73 9.13 2.07
C PHE A 44 9.61 8.08 2.13
N VAL A 45 9.87 6.97 2.84
CA VAL A 45 8.92 5.87 3.02
C VAL A 45 8.62 5.72 4.50
N GLN A 46 7.35 5.82 4.86
CA GLN A 46 6.89 5.53 6.21
C GLN A 46 6.22 4.16 6.21
N LYS A 47 6.58 3.32 7.18
CA LYS A 47 5.98 2.01 7.39
C LYS A 47 5.03 2.04 8.57
N GLN A 48 3.90 1.34 8.48
CA GLN A 48 2.92 1.17 9.54
C GLN A 48 2.43 2.52 10.11
N LYS A 49 2.16 3.50 9.23
CA LYS A 49 1.80 4.87 9.60
C LYS A 49 0.38 4.91 10.21
N PRO A 50 0.22 5.40 11.45
CA PRO A 50 -1.11 5.52 12.05
C PRO A 50 -1.93 6.61 11.36
N LEU A 51 -3.23 6.38 11.23
CA LEU A 51 -4.22 7.38 10.83
C LEU A 51 -5.33 7.47 11.90
N PRO A 52 -5.83 8.68 12.16
CA PRO A 52 -6.88 8.87 13.15
C PRO A 52 -8.23 8.34 12.65
N LEU A 53 -9.08 7.91 13.58
CA LEU A 53 -10.49 7.65 13.36
C LEU A 53 -11.29 8.51 14.32
N ILE A 54 -12.29 9.21 13.80
CA ILE A 54 -13.27 9.94 14.62
C ILE A 54 -14.53 9.09 14.64
N TYR A 55 -14.93 8.64 15.83
CA TYR A 55 -16.19 7.97 16.08
C TYR A 55 -17.00 8.84 17.03
N GLU A 56 -18.04 9.49 16.50
CA GLU A 56 -18.81 10.52 17.22
C GLU A 56 -17.88 11.63 17.75
N GLU A 57 -17.92 11.94 19.05
CA GLU A 57 -16.99 12.87 19.69
C GLU A 57 -15.60 12.27 20.03
N VAL A 58 -15.42 10.95 19.90
CA VAL A 58 -14.17 10.28 20.29
C VAL A 58 -13.19 10.26 19.13
N LYS A 59 -12.05 10.94 19.32
CA LYS A 59 -10.90 10.85 18.41
C LYS A 59 -9.94 9.75 18.86
N LEU A 60 -9.89 8.68 18.09
CA LEU A 60 -8.86 7.64 18.20
C LEU A 60 -7.64 8.08 17.40
N GLU A 61 -6.52 8.37 18.08
CA GLU A 61 -5.28 8.77 17.40
C GLU A 61 -4.74 7.69 16.45
N VAL A 62 -5.03 6.42 16.75
CA VAL A 62 -4.66 5.26 15.92
C VAL A 62 -5.90 4.41 15.68
N GLY A 63 -6.74 4.85 14.75
CA GLY A 63 -7.90 4.07 14.29
C GLY A 63 -7.57 3.15 13.12
N TYR A 64 -6.56 3.51 12.33
CA TYR A 64 -6.07 2.73 11.21
C TYR A 64 -4.56 2.78 11.13
N ARG A 65 -4.01 1.86 10.34
CA ARG A 65 -2.58 1.78 10.07
C ARG A 65 -2.39 1.48 8.59
N VAL A 66 -1.69 2.38 7.91
CA VAL A 66 -1.29 2.22 6.52
C VAL A 66 -0.01 1.41 6.50
N ASP A 67 0.07 0.39 5.65
CA ASP A 67 1.26 -0.46 5.56
C ASP A 67 2.47 0.37 5.13
N LEU A 68 2.39 1.06 3.98
CA LEU A 68 3.44 1.96 3.52
C LEU A 68 2.88 3.27 2.95
N MET A 69 3.56 4.38 3.23
CA MET A 69 3.28 5.69 2.64
C MET A 69 4.56 6.30 2.06
N LEU A 70 4.53 6.66 0.78
CA LEU A 70 5.65 7.25 0.08
C LEU A 70 5.41 8.75 -0.15
N GLU A 71 6.40 9.58 0.18
CA GLU A 71 6.45 11.02 -0.09
C GLU A 71 5.21 11.80 0.39
N ASN A 72 4.46 11.25 1.36
CA ASN A 72 3.14 11.74 1.78
C ASN A 72 2.13 11.92 0.63
N LYS A 73 2.28 11.15 -0.46
CA LYS A 73 1.51 11.28 -1.71
C LYS A 73 0.87 9.98 -2.19
N LEU A 74 1.51 8.85 -1.88
CA LEU A 74 1.10 7.52 -2.33
C LEU A 74 0.97 6.59 -1.13
N ILE A 75 -0.17 5.91 -1.02
CA ILE A 75 -0.39 4.81 -0.07
C ILE A 75 -0.15 3.47 -0.77
N VAL A 76 0.41 2.51 -0.06
CA VAL A 76 0.51 1.12 -0.50
C VAL A 76 -0.01 0.22 0.61
N GLU A 77 -0.94 -0.66 0.27
CA GLU A 77 -1.47 -1.72 1.11
C GLU A 77 -1.06 -3.08 0.52
N VAL A 78 -0.52 -3.94 1.37
CA VAL A 78 -0.01 -5.26 0.98
C VAL A 78 -1.05 -6.32 1.35
N LYS A 79 -1.19 -7.32 0.48
CA LYS A 79 -2.03 -8.50 0.71
C LYS A 79 -1.29 -9.76 0.28
N ALA A 80 -1.60 -10.87 0.93
CA ALA A 80 -1.17 -12.20 0.53
C ALA A 80 -2.34 -13.20 0.67
N ILE A 81 -3.39 -12.98 -0.12
CA ILE A 81 -4.68 -13.68 0.00
C ILE A 81 -5.13 -14.23 -1.36
N ASP A 82 -6.11 -15.13 -1.37
CA ASP A 82 -6.59 -15.76 -2.61
C ASP A 82 -7.10 -14.74 -3.65
N ALA A 83 -7.96 -13.80 -3.22
CA ALA A 83 -8.48 -12.77 -4.10
C ALA A 83 -8.76 -11.44 -3.38
N LEU A 84 -8.59 -10.33 -4.10
CA LEU A 84 -9.01 -9.01 -3.66
C LEU A 84 -10.53 -8.84 -3.86
N ASN A 85 -11.22 -8.28 -2.86
CA ASN A 85 -12.63 -7.93 -2.92
C ASN A 85 -12.83 -6.41 -2.72
N ASP A 86 -14.08 -5.96 -2.75
CA ASP A 86 -14.44 -4.54 -2.66
C ASP A 86 -14.17 -3.93 -1.28
N VAL A 87 -14.18 -4.73 -0.22
CA VAL A 87 -13.84 -4.27 1.14
C VAL A 87 -12.38 -3.78 1.20
N HIS A 88 -11.46 -4.47 0.53
CA HIS A 88 -10.07 -4.03 0.49
C HIS A 88 -9.92 -2.70 -0.27
N LEU A 89 -10.72 -2.47 -1.32
CA LEU A 89 -10.73 -1.20 -2.04
C LEU A 89 -11.31 -0.07 -1.18
N ALA A 90 -12.41 -0.34 -0.47
CA ALA A 90 -13.05 0.61 0.44
C ALA A 90 -12.11 1.04 1.60
N GLN A 91 -11.28 0.11 2.10
CA GLN A 91 -10.25 0.41 3.08
C GLN A 91 -9.23 1.42 2.54
N VAL A 92 -8.68 1.18 1.34
CA VAL A 92 -7.73 2.10 0.71
C VAL A 92 -8.36 3.48 0.47
N LEU A 93 -9.60 3.54 -0.01
CA LEU A 93 -10.34 4.81 -0.17
C LEU A 93 -10.45 5.60 1.14
N THR A 94 -10.69 4.90 2.25
CA THR A 94 -10.72 5.50 3.59
C THR A 94 -9.35 6.08 3.94
N TYR A 95 -8.26 5.36 3.65
CA TYR A 95 -6.90 5.85 3.90
C TYR A 95 -6.57 7.08 3.05
N LEU A 96 -6.97 7.11 1.78
CA LEU A 96 -6.82 8.28 0.91
C LEU A 96 -7.58 9.49 1.46
N LYS A 97 -8.80 9.28 1.97
CA LYS A 97 -9.59 10.35 2.60
C LYS A 97 -8.90 10.93 3.83
N LEU A 98 -8.41 10.07 4.73
CA LEU A 98 -7.82 10.46 6.02
C LEU A 98 -6.42 11.06 5.90
N SER A 99 -5.62 10.55 4.95
CA SER A 99 -4.24 11.02 4.74
C SER A 99 -4.13 12.25 3.83
N GLY A 100 -5.15 12.51 3.00
CA GLY A 100 -5.10 13.52 1.95
C GLY A 100 -4.36 13.07 0.68
N CYS A 101 -3.84 11.85 0.63
CA CYS A 101 -3.26 11.28 -0.60
C CYS A 101 -4.35 11.04 -1.66
N LYS A 102 -3.96 11.13 -2.94
CA LYS A 102 -4.87 10.96 -4.09
C LYS A 102 -4.81 9.58 -4.72
N LEU A 103 -3.69 8.88 -4.53
CA LEU A 103 -3.44 7.57 -5.12
C LEU A 103 -3.06 6.55 -4.04
N GLY A 104 -3.65 5.37 -4.14
CA GLY A 104 -3.30 4.18 -3.38
C GLY A 104 -3.02 3.00 -4.30
N LEU A 105 -2.13 2.12 -3.88
CA LEU A 105 -1.90 0.81 -4.50
C LEU A 105 -2.29 -0.29 -3.53
N LEU A 106 -3.12 -1.21 -3.99
CA LEU A 106 -3.42 -2.45 -3.28
C LEU A 106 -2.70 -3.58 -4.00
N ILE A 107 -1.74 -4.22 -3.34
CA ILE A 107 -0.82 -5.18 -3.96
C ILE A 107 -1.02 -6.54 -3.32
N ASN A 108 -1.66 -7.47 -4.04
CA ASN A 108 -1.74 -8.87 -3.65
C ASN A 108 -0.55 -9.66 -4.21
N PHE A 109 0.31 -10.19 -3.35
CA PHE A 109 1.46 -11.01 -3.74
C PHE A 109 1.11 -12.47 -4.00
N ASN A 110 -0.06 -12.94 -3.57
CA ASN A 110 -0.49 -14.32 -3.80
C ASN A 110 -1.12 -14.50 -5.19
N VAL A 111 -0.31 -14.21 -6.23
CA VAL A 111 -0.67 -14.33 -7.64
C VAL A 111 0.49 -14.93 -8.43
N THR A 112 0.19 -15.53 -9.59
CA THR A 112 1.22 -16.08 -10.49
C THR A 112 2.07 -15.00 -11.14
N MET A 113 1.48 -13.84 -11.48
CA MET A 113 2.18 -12.68 -12.02
C MET A 113 1.79 -11.44 -11.21
N ILE A 114 2.77 -10.72 -10.66
CA ILE A 114 2.52 -9.56 -9.80
C ILE A 114 1.61 -8.50 -10.44
N LYS A 115 1.70 -8.32 -11.77
CA LYS A 115 0.85 -7.36 -12.52
C LYS A 115 -0.65 -7.64 -12.36
N ASN A 116 -1.04 -8.88 -12.07
CA ASN A 116 -2.43 -9.26 -11.84
C ASN A 116 -2.86 -8.98 -10.39
N GLY A 117 -1.91 -8.80 -9.48
CA GLY A 117 -2.16 -8.54 -8.07
C GLY A 117 -2.21 -7.06 -7.70
N VAL A 118 -1.84 -6.16 -8.63
CA VAL A 118 -1.79 -4.71 -8.37
C VAL A 118 -3.09 -4.04 -8.82
N LYS A 119 -3.80 -3.43 -7.87
CA LYS A 119 -4.93 -2.54 -8.15
C LYS A 119 -4.57 -1.11 -7.77
N ARG A 120 -4.88 -0.17 -8.67
CA ARG A 120 -4.79 1.27 -8.41
C ARG A 120 -6.13 1.77 -7.87
N VAL A 121 -6.08 2.55 -6.81
CA VAL A 121 -7.24 3.20 -6.20
C VAL A 121 -7.02 4.69 -6.23
N VAL A 122 -7.90 5.43 -6.88
CA VAL A 122 -7.82 6.88 -7.02
C VAL A 122 -8.99 7.49 -6.28
N LYS A 123 -8.72 8.52 -5.48
CA LYS A 123 -9.77 9.34 -4.90
C LYS A 123 -10.20 10.36 -5.94
N ASP A 124 -11.43 10.26 -6.44
CA ASP A 124 -12.03 11.29 -7.30
C ASP A 124 -12.02 12.63 -6.56
N LEU A 125 -11.55 13.67 -7.25
CA LEU A 125 -11.41 15.04 -6.72
C LEU A 125 -12.77 15.71 -6.54
#